data_AF-A0A933E646-F1
#
_entry.id   AF-A0A933E646-F1
#
_cell.length_a   1.000
_cell.length_b   1.000
_cell.length_c   1.000
_cell.angle_alpha   90.00
_cell.angle_beta   90.00
_cell.angle_gamma   90.00
#
_symmetry.space_group_name_H-M   'P 1'
#
loop_
_entity.id
_entity.type
_entity.pdbx_description
1 polymer ?
#
loop_
_entity_poly.entity_id
_entity_poly.type
_entity_poly.pdbx_seq_one_letter_code
_entity_poly.pdbx_strand_id
1 'polypeptide(L)'
;MARKTTAKAAKGKAQTRGALALRAKAEAELAQDLHALREEHYNLRFQRASGNLQNTSRRRVVRRSIARILTVQGERARMAAPAAGKGTA
;
A
#
# COMPACT_ATOMS: atom_id res chain seq x y z
N MET A 1 35.49 -20.66 -14.41
CA MET A 1 34.92 -20.99 -13.08
C MET A 1 34.01 -19.86 -12.62
N ALA A 2 32.91 -20.21 -11.97
CA ALA A 2 31.60 -19.58 -12.08
C ALA A 2 31.48 -18.12 -11.59
N ARG A 3 30.98 -17.24 -12.47
CA ARG A 3 30.40 -15.94 -12.10
C ARG A 3 29.05 -16.20 -11.42
N LYS A 4 29.04 -16.28 -10.08
CA LYS A 4 27.79 -16.32 -9.31
C LYS A 4 27.17 -14.93 -9.33
N THR A 5 26.36 -14.70 -10.35
CA THR A 5 25.50 -13.52 -10.49
C THR A 5 24.57 -13.39 -9.30
N THR A 6 24.58 -12.21 -8.68
CA THR A 6 23.71 -11.77 -7.60
C THR A 6 22.27 -11.64 -8.08
N ALA A 7 21.51 -12.74 -8.01
CA ALA A 7 20.07 -12.71 -8.26
C ALA A 7 19.32 -12.19 -7.03
N LYS A 8 19.11 -10.87 -6.95
CA LYS A 8 17.97 -10.30 -6.20
C LYS A 8 17.54 -8.95 -6.77
N ALA A 9 17.23 -8.93 -8.05
CA ALA A 9 16.53 -7.83 -8.69
C ALA A 9 15.11 -8.31 -9.08
N ALA A 10 14.12 -8.04 -8.23
CA ALA A 10 12.70 -7.99 -8.62
C ALA A 10 11.83 -7.49 -7.43
N LYS A 11 12.01 -6.25 -7.01
CA LYS A 11 10.92 -5.50 -6.37
C LYS A 11 10.64 -4.23 -7.18
N GLY A 12 10.47 -4.45 -8.48
CA GLY A 12 10.12 -3.41 -9.45
C GLY A 12 8.64 -3.05 -9.35
N LYS A 13 8.39 -1.87 -8.79
CA LYS A 13 7.28 -0.95 -9.15
C LYS A 13 5.92 -1.58 -9.46
N ALA A 14 5.14 -1.80 -8.41
CA ALA A 14 3.68 -1.84 -8.53
C ALA A 14 3.09 -0.44 -8.37
N GLN A 15 3.43 0.45 -9.30
CA GLN A 15 2.77 1.76 -9.35
C GLN A 15 1.46 1.54 -10.11
N THR A 16 0.34 1.78 -9.41
CA THR A 16 -1.07 1.59 -9.83
C THR A 16 -1.57 0.15 -9.97
N ARG A 17 -1.80 -0.51 -8.83
CA ARG A 17 -2.64 -1.73 -8.78
C ARG A 17 -4.12 -1.32 -8.72
N GLY A 18 -4.90 -1.75 -9.71
CA GLY A 18 -6.36 -1.57 -9.74
C GLY A 18 -7.04 -2.24 -8.54
N ALA A 19 -8.25 -1.80 -8.18
CA ALA A 19 -8.98 -2.29 -7.01
C ALA A 19 -9.17 -3.82 -7.00
N LEU A 20 -9.36 -4.42 -8.18
CA LEU A 20 -9.48 -5.87 -8.36
C LEU A 20 -8.22 -6.62 -7.93
N ALA A 21 -7.04 -6.09 -8.27
CA ALA A 21 -5.75 -6.71 -7.92
C ALA A 21 -5.46 -6.66 -6.41
N LEU A 22 -6.04 -5.71 -5.68
CA LEU A 22 -5.90 -5.63 -4.22
C LEU A 22 -6.81 -6.65 -3.51
N ARG A 23 -7.98 -6.94 -4.08
CA ARG A 23 -8.92 -7.92 -3.52
C ARG A 23 -8.45 -9.37 -3.69
N ALA A 24 -7.69 -9.68 -4.74
CA ALA A 24 -7.15 -11.01 -5.00
C ALA A 24 -5.91 -11.39 -4.16
N LYS A 25 -5.30 -10.43 -3.43
CA LYS A 25 -4.06 -10.65 -2.68
C LYS A 25 -4.30 -11.24 -1.29
N ALA A 26 -3.33 -12.01 -0.81
CA ALA A 26 -3.29 -12.48 0.58
C ALA A 26 -3.19 -11.31 1.57
N GLU A 27 -3.75 -11.48 2.78
CA GLU A 27 -3.74 -10.44 3.82
C GLU A 27 -2.32 -10.03 4.23
N ALA A 28 -1.41 -11.00 4.34
CA ALA A 28 -0.01 -10.75 4.65
C ALA A 28 0.67 -9.87 3.59
N GLU A 29 0.38 -10.08 2.31
CA GLU A 29 0.92 -9.23 1.24
C GLU A 29 0.35 -7.81 1.29
N LEU A 30 -0.94 -7.66 1.61
CA LEU A 30 -1.56 -6.35 1.76
C LEU A 30 -0.94 -5.56 2.91
N ALA A 31 -0.62 -6.22 4.03
CA ALA A 31 0.07 -5.60 5.16
C ALA A 31 1.50 -5.14 4.78
N GLN A 32 2.24 -5.96 4.04
CA GLN A 32 3.57 -5.61 3.55
C GLN A 32 3.54 -4.45 2.55
N ASP A 33 2.61 -4.47 1.59
CA ASP A 33 2.41 -3.39 0.62
C ASP A 33 2.03 -2.08 1.35
N LEU A 34 1.20 -2.16 2.39
CA LEU A 34 0.80 -1.01 3.22
C LEU A 34 1.99 -0.43 4.00
N HIS A 35 2.87 -1.27 4.56
CA HIS A 35 4.08 -0.80 5.24
C HIS A 35 4.99 -0.03 4.29
N ALA A 36 5.29 -0.61 3.12
CA ALA A 36 6.13 0.02 2.11
C ALA A 36 5.56 1.37 1.62
N LEU A 37 4.24 1.44 1.41
CA LEU A 37 3.58 2.69 1.02
C LEU A 37 3.60 3.76 2.12
N ARG A 38 3.57 3.37 3.41
CA ARG A 38 3.68 4.31 4.53
C ARG A 38 5.08 4.89 4.65
N GLU A 39 6.12 4.08 4.48
CA GLU A 39 7.51 4.54 4.42
C GLU A 39 7.71 5.52 3.27
N GLU A 40 7.22 5.17 2.07
CA GLU A 40 7.28 6.06 0.91
C GLU A 40 6.53 7.39 1.19
N HIS A 41 5.36 7.32 1.82
CA HIS A 41 4.62 8.52 2.20
C HIS A 41 5.38 9.41 3.20
N TYR A 42 6.05 8.81 4.19
CA TYR A 42 6.88 9.54 5.15
C TYR A 42 8.05 10.24 4.44
N ASN A 43 8.74 9.54 3.56
CA ASN A 43 9.83 10.10 2.75
C ASN A 43 9.35 11.27 1.87
N LEU A 44 8.17 11.14 1.24
CA LEU A 44 7.58 12.22 0.45
C LEU A 44 7.16 13.44 1.29
N ARG A 45 6.80 13.25 2.57
CA ARG A 45 6.55 14.36 3.50
C ARG A 45 7.83 15.06 3.88
N PHE A 46 8.91 14.31 4.13
CA PHE A 46 10.22 14.86 4.43
C PHE A 46 10.77 15.66 3.24
N GLN A 47 10.76 15.07 2.03
CA GLN A 47 11.17 15.76 0.81
C GLN A 47 10.36 17.03 0.52
N ARG A 48 9.06 17.05 0.86
CA ARG A 48 8.23 18.25 0.75
C ARG A 48 8.68 19.34 1.73
N ALA A 49 8.96 18.96 2.98
CA ALA A 49 9.42 19.91 4.00
C ALA A 49 10.80 20.49 3.66
N SER A 50 11.69 19.68 3.07
CA SER A 50 13.01 20.11 2.59
C SER A 50 12.98 20.88 1.26
N GLY A 51 11.81 21.07 0.63
CA GLY A 51 11.67 21.79 -0.64
C GLY A 51 12.16 21.04 -1.90
N ASN A 52 12.72 19.84 -1.78
CA ASN A 52 13.32 19.07 -2.88
C ASN A 52 12.38 18.05 -3.54
N LEU A 53 11.06 18.22 -3.38
CA LEU A 53 10.08 17.27 -3.90
C LEU A 53 9.86 17.45 -5.42
N GLN A 54 10.54 16.63 -6.21
CA GLN A 54 10.44 16.64 -7.68
C GLN A 54 9.11 16.08 -8.21
N ASN A 55 8.55 15.05 -7.54
CA ASN A 55 7.33 14.36 -8.01
C ASN A 55 6.14 14.55 -7.05
N THR A 56 5.43 15.66 -7.22
CA THR A 56 4.25 16.01 -6.40
C THR A 56 3.05 15.08 -6.65
N SER A 57 2.90 14.58 -7.90
CA SER A 57 1.87 13.62 -8.29
C SER A 57 1.96 12.31 -7.51
N ARG A 58 3.19 11.85 -7.23
CA ARG A 58 3.43 10.61 -6.49
C ARG A 58 2.79 10.61 -5.11
N ARG A 59 2.82 11.74 -4.40
CA ARG A 59 2.17 11.92 -3.09
C ARG A 59 0.68 11.57 -3.14
N ARG A 60 -0.02 12.04 -4.17
CA ARG A 60 -1.46 11.76 -4.36
C ARG A 60 -1.71 10.28 -4.65
N VAL A 61 -0.86 9.66 -5.46
CA VAL A 61 -0.95 8.22 -5.78
C VAL A 61 -0.73 7.35 -4.54
N VAL A 62 0.31 7.64 -3.74
CA VAL A 62 0.62 6.90 -2.51
C VAL A 62 -0.52 7.01 -1.51
N ARG A 63 -1.05 8.22 -1.26
CA ARG A 63 -2.21 8.42 -0.37
C ARG A 63 -3.42 7.60 -0.79
N ARG A 64 -3.77 7.58 -2.09
CA ARG A 64 -4.91 6.79 -2.59
C ARG A 64 -4.67 5.29 -2.48
N SER A 65 -3.43 4.84 -2.68
CA SER A 65 -3.08 3.42 -2.61
C SER A 65 -3.22 2.90 -1.17
N ILE A 66 -2.76 3.68 -0.17
CA ILE A 66 -2.97 3.37 1.25
C ILE A 66 -4.46 3.28 1.57
N ALA A 67 -5.25 4.27 1.14
CA ALA A 67 -6.70 4.28 1.37
C ALA A 67 -7.39 3.04 0.80
N ARG A 68 -7.06 2.63 -0.44
CA ARG A 68 -7.63 1.43 -1.06
C ARG A 68 -7.32 0.16 -0.29
N ILE A 69 -6.08 -0.01 0.19
CA ILE A 69 -5.70 -1.20 0.98
C ILE A 69 -6.48 -1.23 2.29
N LEU A 70 -6.58 -0.10 2.99
CA LEU A 70 -7.37 0.01 4.22
C LEU A 70 -8.86 -0.28 3.98
N THR A 71 -9.42 0.17 2.86
CA THR A 71 -10.80 -0.15 2.48
C THR A 71 -10.99 -1.64 2.27
N VAL A 72 -10.10 -2.32 1.52
CA VAL A 72 -10.20 -3.77 1.31
C VAL A 72 -10.06 -4.55 2.63
N GLN A 73 -9.14 -4.15 3.50
CA GLN A 73 -9.01 -4.74 4.84
C GLN A 73 -10.28 -4.54 5.68
N GLY A 74 -10.87 -3.35 5.63
CA GLY A 74 -12.14 -3.05 6.30
C GLY A 74 -13.34 -3.80 5.71
N GLU A 75 -13.40 -3.96 4.38
CA GLU A 75 -14.40 -4.78 3.69
C GLU A 75 -14.32 -6.23 4.17
N ARG A 76 -13.12 -6.82 4.21
CA ARG A 76 -12.88 -8.18 4.70
C ARG A 76 -13.27 -8.35 6.18
N ALA A 77 -12.88 -7.41 7.03
CA ALA A 77 -13.25 -7.44 8.45
C ALA A 77 -14.78 -7.37 8.65
N ARG A 78 -15.49 -6.56 7.85
CA ARG A 78 -16.97 -6.49 7.88
C ARG A 78 -17.66 -7.72 7.32
N MET A 79 -17.05 -8.40 6.34
CA MET A 79 -17.57 -9.67 5.83
C MET A 79 -17.34 -10.82 6.81
N ALA A 80 -16.21 -10.83 7.52
CA ALA A 80 -15.89 -11.82 8.54
C ALA A 80 -16.70 -11.62 9.84
N ALA A 81 -17.12 -10.39 10.14
CA ALA A 81 -17.99 -10.07 11.27
C ALA A 81 -19.39 -9.65 10.78
N PRO A 82 -20.38 -10.57 10.71
CA PRO A 82 -21.74 -10.18 10.40
C PRO A 82 -22.27 -9.29 11.53
N ALA A 83 -22.46 -8.00 11.22
CA ALA A 83 -23.27 -7.04 11.96
C ALA A 83 -23.31 -7.23 13.50
N ALA A 84 -22.22 -6.89 14.20
CA ALA A 84 -22.36 -6.50 15.61
C ALA A 84 -23.13 -5.17 15.63
N GLY A 85 -24.43 -5.29 15.91
CA GLY A 85 -25.39 -4.19 15.91
C GLY A 85 -24.86 -2.99 16.68
N LYS A 86 -24.85 -1.83 16.04
CA LYS A 86 -24.83 -0.59 16.79
C LYS A 86 -26.28 -0.31 17.18
N GLY A 87 -26.55 -0.62 18.43
CA GLY A 87 -27.81 -0.35 19.10
C GLY A 87 -28.24 1.10 18.91
N THR A 88 -29.54 1.21 18.69
CA THR A 88 -30.37 2.34 19.06
C THR A 88 -30.02 2.86 20.46
N ALA A 89 -29.63 4.13 20.54
CA ALA A 89 -29.93 5.06 21.64
C ALA A 89 -29.54 6.47 21.18
#